data_AF-A0A950WNJ0-F1
#
_entry.id   AF-A0A950WNJ0-F1
#
_cell.length_a   1.000
_cell.length_b   1.000
_cell.length_c   1.000
_cell.angle_alpha   90.00
_cell.angle_beta   90.00
_cell.angle_gamma   90.00
#
_symmetry.space_group_name_H-M   'P 1'
#
loop_
_entity.id
_entity.type
_entity.pdbx_description
1 polymer ?
#
loop_
_entity_poly.entity_id
_entity_poly.type
_entity_poly.pdbx_seq_one_letter_code
_entity_poly.pdbx_strand_id
1 'polypeptide(L)'
;MIIRCDNCSVSLQLDESKIPSGKFSVRCPRCQNLLRVDKAASPVDQLAENKAAPVAAESPDFKAKEQDFEVNNALKSLMSALSSTQQAASISDDEEEKPRRILLCLGTHQDDTARLLAKSGYKVYVAQTPAQANERLREGKTEILIFSPDFAPDLGGAAIIQQRANAMYSSERRRLYLISLEDQGTTMNAQDAFLRNLNLIVNTADLPQLPLILQRSLSDYNDLYHYFNNASGLQAI
;
A
#
# COMPACT_ATOMS: atom_id res chain seq x y z
N MET A 1 -2.90 -28.03 -13.17
CA MET A 1 -2.01 -27.08 -12.48
C MET A 1 -2.81 -25.94 -11.87
N ILE A 2 -2.50 -25.50 -10.64
CA ILE A 2 -3.10 -24.30 -10.02
C ILE A 2 -2.04 -23.18 -10.03
N ILE A 3 -2.39 -22.02 -10.59
CA ILE A 3 -1.55 -20.82 -10.58
C ILE A 3 -2.29 -19.71 -9.87
N ARG A 4 -1.60 -18.95 -9.02
CA ARG A 4 -2.18 -17.79 -8.34
C ARG A 4 -1.84 -16.54 -9.12
N CYS A 5 -2.84 -15.69 -9.37
CA CYS A 5 -2.63 -14.41 -10.01
C CYS A 5 -1.79 -13.50 -9.10
N ASP A 6 -0.66 -13.01 -9.59
CA ASP A 6 0.21 -12.05 -8.91
C ASP A 6 -0.47 -10.71 -8.63
N ASN A 7 -1.47 -10.34 -9.44
CA ASN A 7 -2.23 -9.12 -9.28
C ASN A 7 -3.37 -9.31 -8.28
N CYS A 8 -4.42 -10.08 -8.59
CA CYS A 8 -5.61 -10.14 -7.72
C CYS A 8 -5.66 -11.34 -6.76
N SER A 9 -4.56 -12.09 -6.63
CA SER A 9 -4.43 -13.25 -5.72
C SER A 9 -5.41 -14.39 -5.94
N VAL A 10 -6.19 -14.37 -7.03
CA VAL A 10 -7.15 -15.44 -7.38
C VAL A 10 -6.41 -16.69 -7.83
N SER A 11 -6.86 -17.85 -7.34
CA SER A 11 -6.35 -19.15 -7.79
C SER A 11 -7.03 -19.56 -9.10
N LEU A 12 -6.22 -19.90 -10.09
CA LEU A 12 -6.64 -20.30 -11.44
C LEU A 12 -6.29 -21.77 -11.64
N GLN A 13 -7.30 -22.58 -11.89
CA GLN A 13 -7.10 -23.99 -12.23
C GLN A 13 -6.98 -24.11 -13.75
N LEU A 14 -5.78 -24.44 -14.22
CA LEU A 14 -5.51 -24.69 -15.63
C LEU A 14 -5.45 -26.19 -15.92
N ASP A 15 -6.13 -26.58 -17.00
CA ASP A 15 -6.16 -27.94 -17.54
C ASP A 15 -4.82 -28.27 -18.20
N GLU A 16 -4.11 -29.26 -17.67
CA GLU A 16 -2.75 -29.62 -18.10
C GLU A 16 -2.68 -30.14 -19.53
N SER A 17 -3.81 -30.64 -20.07
CA SER A 17 -3.91 -31.13 -21.44
C SER A 17 -3.92 -30.00 -22.48
N LYS A 18 -4.25 -28.76 -22.08
CA LYS A 18 -4.42 -27.61 -22.99
C LYS A 18 -3.28 -26.58 -22.90
N ILE A 19 -2.26 -26.85 -22.08
CA ILE A 19 -1.17 -25.90 -21.80
C ILE A 19 0.08 -26.28 -22.60
N PRO A 20 0.68 -25.34 -23.36
CA PRO A 20 1.94 -25.56 -24.07
C PRO A 20 3.08 -26.02 -23.16
N SER A 21 3.99 -26.82 -23.69
CA SER A 21 5.26 -27.15 -23.02
C SER A 21 6.21 -25.95 -23.08
N GLY A 22 6.35 -25.22 -21.96
CA GLY A 22 7.29 -24.10 -21.81
C GLY A 22 6.66 -22.87 -21.17
N LYS A 23 7.12 -21.68 -21.59
CA LYS A 23 6.57 -20.38 -21.19
C LYS A 23 5.30 -20.06 -21.96
N PHE A 24 4.23 -19.72 -21.25
CA PHE A 24 2.96 -19.31 -21.84
C PHE A 24 2.35 -18.16 -21.03
N SER A 25 1.39 -17.45 -21.63
CA SER A 25 0.71 -16.33 -20.99
C SER A 25 -0.78 -16.63 -20.83
N VAL A 26 -1.34 -16.39 -19.65
CA VAL A 26 -2.77 -16.55 -19.36
C VAL A 26 -3.34 -15.25 -18.83
N ARG A 27 -4.51 -14.87 -19.34
CA ARG A 27 -5.23 -13.69 -18.84
C ARG A 27 -6.08 -14.08 -17.63
N CYS A 28 -5.89 -13.39 -16.51
CA CYS A 28 -6.70 -13.61 -15.32
C CYS A 28 -8.16 -13.20 -15.56
N PRO A 29 -9.17 -14.07 -15.35
CA PRO A 29 -10.58 -13.73 -15.55
C PRO A 29 -11.09 -12.66 -14.58
N ARG A 30 -10.46 -12.51 -13.40
CA ARG A 30 -10.92 -11.57 -12.36
C ARG A 30 -10.40 -10.15 -12.59
N CYS A 31 -9.12 -10.00 -12.90
CA CYS A 31 -8.53 -8.67 -13.05
C CYS A 31 -8.11 -8.36 -14.49
N GLN A 32 -8.03 -9.35 -15.38
CA GLN A 32 -7.46 -9.25 -16.73
C GLN A 32 -5.93 -9.11 -16.81
N ASN A 33 -5.20 -9.28 -15.70
CA ASN A 33 -3.73 -9.27 -15.72
C ASN A 33 -3.18 -10.43 -16.58
N LEU A 34 -2.12 -10.16 -17.33
CA LEU A 34 -1.46 -11.17 -18.15
C LEU A 34 -0.36 -11.88 -17.33
N LEU A 35 -0.67 -13.09 -16.88
CA LEU A 35 0.25 -13.95 -16.12
C LEU A 35 1.20 -14.65 -17.07
N ARG A 36 2.50 -14.41 -16.92
CA ARG A 36 3.54 -15.18 -17.60
C ARG A 36 3.91 -16.38 -16.74
N VAL A 37 3.63 -17.58 -17.24
CA VAL A 37 3.80 -18.84 -16.49
C VAL A 37 4.81 -19.71 -17.23
N ASP A 38 5.77 -20.27 -16.49
CA ASP A 38 6.67 -21.30 -17.00
C ASP A 38 6.24 -22.68 -16.46
N LYS A 39 5.90 -23.62 -17.34
CA LYS A 39 5.49 -24.98 -16.94
C LYS A 39 6.60 -25.76 -16.24
N ALA A 40 7.87 -25.40 -16.49
CA ALA A 40 9.04 -26.11 -15.95
C ALA A 40 9.47 -25.63 -14.56
N ALA A 41 9.05 -24.42 -14.15
CA ALA A 41 9.31 -23.91 -12.80
C ALA A 41 8.13 -24.24 -11.88
N SER A 42 8.42 -24.69 -10.65
CA SER A 42 7.34 -24.93 -9.71
C SER A 42 6.65 -23.59 -9.39
N PRO A 43 5.33 -23.60 -9.13
CA PRO A 43 4.63 -22.38 -8.72
C PRO A 43 5.23 -21.76 -7.44
N VAL A 44 5.92 -22.56 -6.61
CA VAL A 44 6.63 -22.10 -5.41
C VAL A 44 7.91 -21.34 -5.77
N ASP A 45 8.64 -21.76 -6.80
CA ASP A 45 9.87 -21.09 -7.25
C ASP A 45 9.57 -19.75 -7.94
N GLN A 46 8.49 -19.69 -8.75
CA GLN A 46 8.03 -18.44 -9.37
C GLN A 46 7.54 -17.41 -8.34
N LEU A 47 7.00 -17.87 -7.21
CA LEU A 47 6.62 -17.01 -6.08
C LEU A 47 7.86 -16.59 -5.26
N ALA A 48 8.84 -17.48 -5.09
CA ALA A 48 10.08 -17.19 -4.35
C ALA A 48 11.00 -16.18 -5.07
N GLU A 49 10.94 -16.11 -6.41
CA GLU A 49 11.66 -15.10 -7.19
C GLU A 49 11.15 -13.67 -6.96
N ASN A 50 9.87 -13.50 -6.61
CA ASN A 50 9.25 -12.19 -6.42
C ASN A 50 9.42 -11.70 -4.98
N LYS A 51 10.61 -11.15 -4.69
CA LYS A 51 10.90 -10.53 -3.38
C LYS A 51 10.05 -9.27 -3.16
N ALA A 52 9.60 -9.04 -1.92
CA ALA A 52 8.90 -7.81 -1.55
C ALA A 52 9.81 -6.57 -1.75
N ALA A 53 9.20 -5.46 -2.16
CA ALA A 53 9.85 -4.17 -2.40
C ALA A 53 10.73 -3.71 -1.22
N PRO A 54 12.07 -3.62 -1.32
CA PRO A 54 12.96 -3.35 -0.19
C PRO A 54 12.72 -1.97 0.46
N VAL A 55 13.23 -1.80 1.68
CA VAL A 55 13.23 -0.49 2.36
C VAL A 55 14.24 0.44 1.67
N ALA A 56 13.85 1.67 1.35
CA ALA A 56 14.69 2.63 0.62
C ALA A 56 15.90 3.11 1.42
N ALA A 57 15.69 3.38 2.72
CA ALA A 57 16.71 3.71 3.70
C ALA A 57 16.19 3.37 5.09
N GLU A 58 17.05 2.89 5.99
CA GLU A 58 16.65 2.75 7.39
C GLU A 58 16.44 4.15 7.99
N SER A 59 15.25 4.38 8.55
CA SER A 59 14.97 5.56 9.38
C SER A 59 15.07 5.13 10.85
N PRO A 60 16.12 5.54 11.59
CA PRO A 60 16.24 5.26 13.02
C PRO A 60 15.06 5.87 13.80
N ASP A 61 14.60 7.04 13.35
CA ASP A 61 13.44 7.75 13.91
C ASP A 61 12.15 6.91 13.77
N PHE A 62 11.95 6.23 12.63
CA PHE A 62 10.81 5.33 12.47
C PHE A 62 10.85 4.16 13.45
N LYS A 63 12.02 3.51 13.62
CA LYS A 63 12.14 2.35 14.54
C LYS A 63 11.84 2.75 15.98
N ALA A 64 12.32 3.92 16.43
CA ALA A 64 12.04 4.45 17.76
C ALA A 64 10.53 4.74 17.92
N LYS A 65 9.93 5.48 16.99
CA LYS A 65 8.49 5.79 17.01
C LYS A 65 7.60 4.54 16.95
N GLU A 66 7.99 3.54 16.17
CA GLU A 66 7.27 2.25 16.08
C GLU A 66 7.30 1.51 17.42
N GLN A 67 8.46 1.49 18.09
CA GLN A 67 8.59 0.88 19.42
C GLN A 67 7.77 1.62 20.49
N ASP A 68 7.90 2.94 20.56
CA ASP A 68 7.18 3.75 21.55
C ASP A 68 5.66 3.62 21.37
N PHE A 69 5.18 3.67 20.13
CA PHE A 69 3.77 3.48 19.81
C PHE A 69 3.26 2.08 20.20
N GLU A 70 4.03 1.02 19.93
CA GLU A 70 3.67 -0.35 20.31
C GLU A 70 3.58 -0.51 21.83
N VAL A 71 4.53 0.07 22.58
CA VAL A 71 4.54 0.05 24.05
C VAL A 71 3.34 0.80 24.62
N ASN A 72 3.06 2.00 24.14
CA ASN A 72 1.94 2.82 24.59
C ASN A 72 0.59 2.14 24.29
N ASN A 73 0.45 1.52 23.11
CA ASN A 73 -0.77 0.81 22.73
C ASN A 73 -0.99 -0.46 23.56
N ALA A 74 0.08 -1.22 23.82
CA ALA A 74 0.02 -2.39 24.71
C ALA A 74 -0.40 -1.99 26.14
N LEU A 75 0.15 -0.88 26.66
CA LEU A 75 -0.21 -0.35 27.96
C LEU A 75 -1.68 0.07 28.03
N LYS A 76 -2.19 0.78 27.02
CA LYS A 76 -3.60 1.18 26.91
C LYS A 76 -4.52 -0.05 26.90
N SER A 77 -4.17 -1.09 26.12
CA SER A 77 -4.94 -2.33 26.08
C SER A 77 -4.96 -3.04 27.44
N LEU A 78 -3.81 -3.14 28.12
CA LEU A 78 -3.72 -3.75 29.45
C LEU A 78 -4.55 -2.97 30.48
N MET A 79 -4.48 -1.63 30.46
CA MET A 79 -5.30 -0.78 31.34
C MET A 79 -6.79 -0.97 31.07
N SER A 80 -7.23 -1.05 29.81
CA SER A 80 -8.63 -1.31 29.48
C SER A 80 -9.13 -2.67 29.97
N ALA A 81 -8.27 -3.70 29.93
CA ALA A 81 -8.61 -5.04 30.41
C ALA A 81 -8.69 -5.11 31.94
N LEU A 82 -7.88 -4.33 32.65
CA LEU A 82 -7.87 -4.23 34.11
C LEU A 82 -9.00 -3.33 34.65
N SER A 83 -9.45 -2.35 33.86
CA SER A 83 -10.47 -1.36 34.23
C SER A 83 -11.91 -1.87 34.01
N SER A 84 -12.24 -3.05 34.52
CA SER A 84 -13.63 -3.55 34.53
C SER A 84 -14.54 -2.82 35.54
N THR A 85 -14.11 -1.71 36.13
CA THR A 85 -14.88 -0.94 37.10
C THR A 85 -14.69 0.56 36.85
N GLN A 86 -15.83 1.23 36.69
CA GLN A 86 -16.00 2.61 36.22
C GLN A 86 -15.07 3.63 36.90
N GLN A 87 -14.10 4.14 36.15
CA GLN A 87 -13.71 5.55 36.10
C GLN A 87 -12.73 5.73 34.94
N ALA A 88 -13.27 6.10 33.79
CA ALA A 88 -12.48 6.53 32.65
C ALA A 88 -11.85 7.89 33.01
N ALA A 89 -10.64 7.86 33.56
CA ALA A 89 -9.76 9.01 33.46
C ALA A 89 -9.50 9.21 31.96
N SER A 90 -10.05 10.29 31.41
CA SER A 90 -9.72 10.78 30.08
C SER A 90 -8.24 11.14 30.06
N ILE A 91 -7.40 10.16 29.75
CA ILE A 91 -6.07 10.42 29.21
C ILE A 91 -6.32 11.31 27.99
N SER A 92 -5.70 12.48 27.94
CA SER A 92 -5.83 13.39 26.80
C SER A 92 -5.60 12.60 25.51
N ASP A 93 -6.52 12.77 24.55
CA ASP A 93 -6.39 12.32 23.16
C ASP A 93 -5.29 13.12 22.45
N ASP A 94 -4.10 13.17 23.04
CA ASP A 94 -2.89 13.37 22.25
C ASP A 94 -2.72 12.06 21.47
N GLU A 95 -3.47 11.95 20.37
CA GLU A 95 -3.36 10.90 19.36
C GLU A 95 -1.93 10.94 18.82
N GLU A 96 -1.01 10.26 19.50
CA GLU A 96 0.34 10.05 19.01
C GLU A 96 0.26 9.50 17.59
N GLU A 97 0.75 10.28 16.64
CA GLU A 97 0.57 10.01 15.23
C GLU A 97 1.30 8.71 14.88
N LYS A 98 0.50 7.68 14.62
CA LYS A 98 0.97 6.32 14.34
C LYS A 98 2.02 6.34 13.22
N PRO A 99 3.17 5.66 13.40
CA PRO A 99 4.18 5.58 12.36
C PRO A 99 3.66 4.80 11.15
N ARG A 100 3.58 5.46 9.99
CA ARG A 100 2.96 4.92 8.77
C ARG A 100 3.96 4.31 7.80
N ARG A 101 3.52 3.28 7.08
CA ARG A 101 4.33 2.58 6.07
C ARG A 101 3.88 2.95 4.65
N ILE A 102 4.83 3.40 3.83
CA ILE A 102 4.61 3.87 2.46
C ILE A 102 5.26 2.92 1.47
N LEU A 103 4.52 2.53 0.43
CA LEU A 103 5.06 1.84 -0.75
C LEU A 103 5.13 2.81 -1.93
N LEU A 104 6.34 3.00 -2.46
CA LEU A 104 6.61 3.80 -3.64
C LEU A 104 6.74 2.90 -4.88
N CYS A 105 5.94 3.21 -5.88
CA CYS A 105 5.94 2.62 -7.21
C CYS A 105 6.16 3.77 -8.21
N LEU A 106 7.38 4.33 -8.24
CA LEU A 106 7.66 5.58 -8.95
C LEU A 106 8.72 5.37 -10.03
N GLY A 107 8.70 6.22 -11.06
CA GLY A 107 9.80 6.38 -12.01
C GLY A 107 10.75 7.49 -11.59
N THR A 108 10.69 8.61 -12.29
CA THR A 108 11.67 9.72 -12.25
C THR A 108 11.90 10.28 -10.84
N HIS A 109 10.85 10.45 -10.03
CA HIS A 109 10.93 11.09 -8.72
C HIS A 109 11.12 10.12 -7.54
N GLN A 110 11.48 8.86 -7.79
CA GLN A 110 11.55 7.83 -6.76
C GLN A 110 12.48 8.21 -5.59
N ASP A 111 13.73 8.57 -5.90
CA ASP A 111 14.76 8.75 -4.88
C ASP A 111 14.54 10.01 -4.03
N ASP A 112 14.09 11.10 -4.66
CA ASP A 112 13.78 12.35 -3.96
C ASP A 112 12.58 12.18 -3.04
N THR A 113 11.52 11.51 -3.52
CA THR A 113 10.33 11.19 -2.74
C THR A 113 10.67 10.28 -1.56
N ALA A 114 11.49 9.25 -1.80
CA ALA A 114 11.90 8.32 -0.75
C ALA A 114 12.69 9.02 0.36
N ARG A 115 13.66 9.87 -0.01
CA ARG A 115 14.43 10.67 0.96
C ARG A 115 13.56 11.63 1.74
N LEU A 116 12.64 12.32 1.08
CA LEU A 116 11.75 13.28 1.72
C LEU A 116 10.86 12.61 2.76
N LEU A 117 10.19 11.52 2.39
CA LEU A 117 9.29 10.80 3.29
C LEU A 117 10.03 10.08 4.42
N ALA A 118 11.20 9.50 4.16
CA ALA A 118 12.00 8.88 5.21
C ALA A 118 12.44 9.91 6.28
N LYS A 119 12.81 11.13 5.85
CA LYS A 119 13.12 12.26 6.76
C LYS A 119 11.91 12.75 7.55
N SER A 120 10.71 12.65 6.98
CA SER A 120 9.46 12.96 7.66
C SER A 120 8.97 11.86 8.60
N GLY A 121 9.77 10.81 8.84
CA GLY A 121 9.46 9.77 9.82
C GLY A 121 8.59 8.64 9.28
N TYR A 122 8.49 8.46 7.96
CA TYR A 122 7.80 7.33 7.35
C TYR A 122 8.73 6.14 7.10
N LYS A 123 8.21 4.91 7.14
CA LYS A 123 8.93 3.72 6.63
C LYS A 123 8.62 3.54 5.16
N VAL A 124 9.63 3.82 4.34
CA VAL A 124 9.47 3.85 2.88
C VAL A 124 10.00 2.56 2.25
N TYR A 125 9.14 1.88 1.52
CA TYR A 125 9.47 0.77 0.64
C TYR A 125 9.49 1.26 -0.81
N VAL A 126 10.43 0.76 -1.60
CA VAL A 126 10.59 1.14 -3.01
C VAL A 126 10.48 -0.12 -3.87
N ALA A 127 9.47 -0.16 -4.73
CA ALA A 127 9.28 -1.21 -5.71
C ALA A 127 9.92 -0.80 -7.04
N GLN A 128 10.72 -1.70 -7.61
CA GLN A 128 11.28 -1.56 -8.96
C GLN A 128 10.39 -2.24 -10.02
N THR A 129 9.54 -3.17 -9.59
CA THR A 129 8.62 -3.89 -10.48
C THR A 129 7.24 -4.04 -9.84
N PRO A 130 6.18 -4.22 -10.65
CA PRO A 130 4.84 -4.47 -10.13
C PRO A 130 4.75 -5.72 -9.24
N ALA A 131 5.57 -6.74 -9.52
CA ALA A 131 5.61 -7.95 -8.70
C ALA A 131 6.15 -7.68 -7.28
N GLN A 132 7.19 -6.86 -7.14
CA GLN A 132 7.71 -6.44 -5.83
C GLN A 132 6.67 -5.65 -5.03
N ALA A 133 5.94 -4.77 -5.71
CA ALA A 133 4.86 -3.98 -5.11
C ALA A 133 3.71 -4.89 -4.65
N ASN A 134 3.29 -5.84 -5.48
CA ASN A 134 2.21 -6.78 -5.17
C ASN A 134 2.55 -7.66 -3.97
N GLU A 135 3.79 -8.14 -3.87
CA GLU A 135 4.22 -8.93 -2.72
C GLU A 135 4.20 -8.10 -1.43
N ARG A 136 4.62 -6.84 -1.49
CA ARG A 136 4.56 -5.93 -0.32
C ARG A 136 3.12 -5.58 0.07
N LEU A 137 2.21 -5.43 -0.90
CA LEU A 137 0.78 -5.26 -0.64
C LEU A 137 0.15 -6.50 0.00
N ARG A 138 0.61 -7.71 -0.38
CA ARG A 138 0.12 -8.99 0.16
C ARG A 138 0.42 -9.16 1.65
N GLU A 139 1.48 -8.55 2.16
CA GLU A 139 1.81 -8.53 3.59
C GLU A 139 0.76 -7.78 4.44
N GLY A 140 -0.09 -6.95 3.83
CA GLY A 140 -1.19 -6.24 4.51
C GLY A 140 -0.74 -5.13 5.46
N LYS A 141 0.55 -4.74 5.42
CA LYS A 141 1.15 -3.72 6.29
C LYS A 141 1.30 -2.35 5.65
N THR A 142 1.01 -2.24 4.36
CA THR A 142 1.13 -0.99 3.59
C THR A 142 -0.13 -0.15 3.78
N GLU A 143 0.03 1.07 4.27
CA GLU A 143 -1.08 1.98 4.56
C GLU A 143 -1.21 3.05 3.48
N ILE A 144 -0.08 3.45 2.87
CA ILE A 144 -0.03 4.45 1.82
C ILE A 144 0.69 3.84 0.62
N LEU A 145 0.10 3.98 -0.57
CA LEU A 145 0.74 3.65 -1.84
C LEU A 145 0.81 4.90 -2.70
N ILE A 146 2.01 5.23 -3.17
CA ILE A 146 2.24 6.32 -4.14
C ILE A 146 2.76 5.70 -5.42
N PHE A 147 2.10 5.99 -6.54
CA PHE A 147 2.58 5.58 -7.85
C PHE A 147 2.61 6.74 -8.83
N SER A 148 3.41 6.62 -9.88
CA SER A 148 3.48 7.60 -10.96
C SER A 148 3.22 6.94 -12.32
N PRO A 149 2.75 7.69 -13.33
CA PRO A 149 2.47 7.14 -14.67
C PRO A 149 3.68 6.47 -15.34
N ASP A 150 4.90 6.92 -15.01
CA ASP A 150 6.17 6.42 -15.54
C ASP A 150 6.76 5.23 -14.74
N PHE A 151 6.00 4.65 -13.81
CA PHE A 151 6.45 3.47 -13.05
C PHE A 151 6.53 2.21 -13.92
N ALA A 152 7.75 1.64 -14.00
CA ALA A 152 8.06 0.41 -14.74
C ALA A 152 7.34 0.36 -16.10
N PRO A 153 7.62 1.31 -17.01
CA PRO A 153 6.80 1.53 -18.21
C PRO A 153 6.83 0.32 -19.14
N ASP A 154 7.98 -0.36 -19.25
CA ASP A 154 8.16 -1.59 -20.02
C ASP A 154 7.27 -2.76 -19.53
N LEU A 155 6.80 -2.67 -18.28
CA LEU A 155 5.93 -3.65 -17.65
C LEU A 155 4.49 -3.14 -17.51
N GLY A 156 4.19 -1.91 -17.95
CA GLY A 156 2.90 -1.26 -17.73
C GLY A 156 2.59 -1.06 -16.24
N GLY A 157 3.60 -0.76 -15.43
CA GLY A 157 3.51 -0.84 -13.98
C GLY A 157 2.41 0.00 -13.37
N ALA A 158 2.25 1.26 -13.78
CA ALA A 158 1.18 2.14 -13.31
C ALA A 158 -0.22 1.53 -13.50
N ALA A 159 -0.49 0.95 -14.67
CA ALA A 159 -1.78 0.31 -14.95
C ALA A 159 -2.00 -0.94 -14.08
N ILE A 160 -0.95 -1.75 -13.86
CA ILE A 160 -1.04 -2.94 -12.99
C ILE A 160 -1.33 -2.54 -11.54
N ILE A 161 -0.67 -1.51 -11.01
CA ILE A 161 -0.92 -1.01 -9.65
C ILE A 161 -2.34 -0.47 -9.51
N GLN A 162 -2.82 0.32 -10.48
CA GLN A 162 -4.19 0.82 -10.46
C GLN A 162 -5.21 -0.33 -10.49
N GLN A 163 -5.00 -1.31 -11.38
CA GLN A 163 -5.85 -2.49 -11.49
C GLN A 163 -5.82 -3.33 -10.21
N ARG A 164 -4.67 -3.44 -9.55
CA ARG A 164 -4.52 -4.10 -8.25
C ARG A 164 -5.41 -3.46 -7.21
N ALA A 165 -5.32 -2.14 -7.07
CA ALA A 165 -6.09 -1.37 -6.10
C ALA A 165 -7.60 -1.46 -6.39
N ASN A 166 -8.00 -1.39 -7.66
CA ASN A 166 -9.41 -1.51 -8.05
C ASN A 166 -9.98 -2.92 -7.81
N ALA A 167 -9.14 -3.95 -7.80
CA ALA A 167 -9.56 -5.34 -7.57
C ALA A 167 -9.54 -5.78 -6.09
N MET A 168 -9.08 -4.91 -5.18
CA MET A 168 -9.06 -5.18 -3.73
C MET A 168 -10.47 -5.34 -3.17
N TYR A 169 -10.61 -6.16 -2.13
CA TYR A 169 -11.86 -6.19 -1.39
C TYR A 169 -12.10 -4.85 -0.70
N SER A 170 -13.36 -4.48 -0.49
CA SER A 170 -13.69 -3.17 0.08
C SER A 170 -13.14 -2.98 1.50
N SER A 171 -12.86 -4.05 2.24
CA SER A 171 -12.17 -3.99 3.54
C SER A 171 -10.69 -3.63 3.38
N GLU A 172 -9.99 -4.19 2.41
CA GLU A 172 -8.58 -3.89 2.10
C GLU A 172 -8.43 -2.48 1.51
N ARG A 173 -9.28 -2.10 0.56
CA ARG A 173 -9.19 -0.81 -0.14
C ARG A 173 -9.42 0.39 0.80
N ARG A 174 -10.24 0.23 1.86
CA ARG A 174 -10.47 1.21 2.93
C ARG A 174 -9.32 1.33 3.94
N ARG A 175 -8.28 0.51 3.79
CA ARG A 175 -7.07 0.52 4.62
C ARG A 175 -5.83 0.92 3.83
N LEU A 176 -6.02 1.30 2.56
CA LEU A 176 -4.96 1.74 1.66
C LEU A 176 -5.28 3.15 1.15
N TYR A 177 -4.39 4.10 1.41
CA TYR A 177 -4.45 5.44 0.87
C TYR A 177 -3.65 5.51 -0.43
N LEU A 178 -4.36 5.63 -1.55
CA LEU A 178 -3.79 5.53 -2.90
C LEU A 178 -3.56 6.90 -3.52
N ILE A 179 -2.32 7.18 -3.93
CA ILE A 179 -1.88 8.49 -4.41
C ILE A 179 -1.26 8.36 -5.80
N SER A 180 -1.66 9.24 -6.73
CA SER A 180 -0.93 9.45 -8.00
C SER A 180 0.00 10.65 -7.85
N LEU A 181 1.29 10.47 -8.16
CA LEU A 181 2.28 11.54 -8.29
C LEU A 181 2.56 11.76 -9.78
N GLU A 182 2.21 12.93 -10.32
CA GLU A 182 2.20 13.15 -11.77
C GLU A 182 2.40 14.63 -12.14
N ASP A 183 2.91 14.91 -13.35
CA ASP A 183 3.24 16.28 -13.77
C ASP A 183 2.02 17.12 -14.16
N GLN A 184 0.97 16.47 -14.70
CA GLN A 184 -0.20 17.15 -15.28
C GLN A 184 -1.40 17.20 -14.32
N GLY A 185 -1.32 16.52 -13.18
CA GLY A 185 -2.40 16.44 -12.20
C GLY A 185 -2.46 17.68 -11.32
N THR A 186 -3.66 18.16 -11.00
CA THR A 186 -3.82 19.23 -10.01
C THR A 186 -3.81 18.61 -8.60
N THR A 187 -2.88 19.08 -7.77
CA THR A 187 -2.79 18.67 -6.36
C THR A 187 -4.12 18.84 -5.63
N MET A 188 -4.55 17.81 -4.89
CA MET A 188 -5.80 17.80 -4.12
C MET A 188 -7.09 18.01 -4.95
N ASN A 189 -7.07 17.75 -6.26
CA ASN A 189 -8.31 17.72 -7.05
C ASN A 189 -9.14 16.46 -6.71
N ALA A 190 -10.10 16.62 -5.79
CA ALA A 190 -10.94 15.53 -5.31
C ALA A 190 -11.81 14.90 -6.42
N GLN A 191 -12.28 15.69 -7.39
CA GLN A 191 -13.15 15.19 -8.45
C GLN A 191 -12.37 14.27 -9.41
N ASP A 192 -11.19 14.69 -9.85
CA ASP A 192 -10.35 13.87 -10.72
C ASP A 192 -9.85 12.62 -9.99
N ALA A 193 -9.42 12.77 -8.73
CA ALA A 193 -9.04 11.63 -7.89
C ALA A 193 -10.17 10.61 -7.78
N PHE A 194 -11.41 11.07 -7.53
CA PHE A 194 -12.59 10.21 -7.45
C PHE A 194 -12.86 9.44 -8.75
N LEU A 195 -12.85 10.12 -9.90
CA LEU A 195 -13.06 9.48 -11.20
C LEU A 195 -12.03 8.38 -11.51
N ARG A 196 -10.83 8.51 -10.94
CA ARG A 196 -9.71 7.56 -11.11
C ARG A 196 -9.59 6.55 -9.96
N ASN A 197 -10.55 6.51 -9.04
CA ASN A 197 -10.52 5.66 -7.83
C ASN A 197 -9.27 5.88 -6.95
N LEU A 198 -8.74 7.10 -6.95
CA LEU A 198 -7.61 7.55 -6.13
C LEU A 198 -8.12 8.26 -4.87
N ASN A 199 -7.27 8.33 -3.85
CA ASN A 199 -7.52 9.16 -2.67
C ASN A 199 -6.96 10.57 -2.85
N LEU A 200 -5.83 10.67 -3.54
CA LEU A 200 -5.14 11.94 -3.74
C LEU A 200 -4.39 11.94 -5.08
N ILE A 201 -4.35 13.10 -5.72
CA ILE A 201 -3.43 13.42 -6.81
C ILE A 201 -2.49 14.50 -6.27
N VAL A 202 -1.19 14.34 -6.53
CA VAL A 202 -0.16 15.31 -6.19
C VAL A 202 0.62 15.66 -7.45
N ASN A 203 0.73 16.96 -7.73
CA ASN A 203 1.58 17.45 -8.79
C ASN A 203 3.06 17.31 -8.37
N THR A 204 3.94 16.89 -9.29
CA THR A 204 5.38 16.81 -9.02
C THR A 204 6.00 18.15 -8.63
N ALA A 205 5.43 19.28 -9.09
CA ALA A 205 5.83 20.63 -8.67
C ALA A 205 5.64 20.87 -7.16
N ASP A 206 4.67 20.19 -6.54
CA ASP A 206 4.36 20.30 -5.11
C ASP A 206 5.05 19.21 -4.27
N LEU A 207 5.93 18.39 -4.87
CA LEU A 207 6.67 17.34 -4.18
C LEU A 207 7.37 17.82 -2.89
N PRO A 208 8.00 19.02 -2.82
CA PRO A 208 8.59 19.51 -1.56
C PRO A 208 7.59 19.68 -0.42
N GLN A 209 6.31 19.87 -0.72
CA GLN A 209 5.22 20.03 0.25
C GLN A 209 4.50 18.70 0.56
N LEU A 210 4.92 17.59 -0.05
CA LEU A 210 4.26 16.29 0.07
C LEU A 210 3.99 15.88 1.53
N PRO A 211 4.90 16.04 2.51
CA PRO A 211 4.61 15.69 3.90
C PRO A 211 3.42 16.45 4.50
N LEU A 212 3.31 17.76 4.21
CA LEU A 212 2.21 18.60 4.70
C LEU A 212 0.89 18.23 4.02
N ILE A 213 0.93 18.00 2.70
CA ILE A 213 -0.23 17.56 1.92
C ILE A 213 -0.73 16.20 2.43
N LEU A 214 0.18 15.26 2.70
CA LEU A 214 -0.14 13.94 3.26
C LEU A 214 -0.79 14.09 4.64
N GLN A 215 -0.19 14.86 5.54
CA GLN A 215 -0.74 15.04 6.89
C GLN A 215 -2.18 15.57 6.85
N ARG A 216 -2.43 16.62 6.06
CA ARG A 216 -3.77 17.19 5.91
C ARG A 216 -4.76 16.17 5.34
N SER A 217 -4.39 15.55 4.22
CA SER A 217 -5.28 14.67 3.47
C SER A 217 -5.55 13.33 4.17
N LEU A 218 -4.62 12.84 4.99
CA LEU A 218 -4.80 11.67 5.86
C LEU A 218 -5.67 11.99 7.06
N SER A 219 -5.58 13.19 7.64
CA SER A 219 -6.51 13.64 8.68
C SER A 219 -7.95 13.59 8.17
N ASP A 220 -8.21 14.22 7.02
CA ASP A 220 -9.55 14.24 6.40
C ASP A 220 -10.05 12.81 6.09
N TYR A 221 -9.15 11.90 5.69
CA TYR A 221 -9.47 10.48 5.45
C TYR A 221 -9.79 9.71 6.72
N ASN A 222 -9.02 9.91 7.78
CA ASN A 222 -9.22 9.25 9.06
C ASN A 222 -10.52 9.73 9.72
N ASP A 223 -10.86 11.02 9.58
CA ASP A 223 -12.15 11.57 10.01
C ASP A 223 -13.32 10.91 9.27
N LEU A 224 -13.20 10.74 7.94
CA LEU A 224 -14.20 10.07 7.13
C LEU A 224 -14.45 8.61 7.57
N TYR A 225 -13.39 7.90 7.97
CA TYR A 225 -13.48 6.49 8.39
C TYR A 225 -13.54 6.28 9.90
N HIS A 226 -13.59 7.35 10.70
CA HIS A 226 -13.51 7.29 12.16
C HIS A 226 -14.50 6.28 12.78
N TYR A 227 -15.78 6.44 12.49
CA TYR A 227 -16.82 5.56 13.05
C TYR A 227 -16.73 4.12 12.52
N PHE A 228 -16.35 3.95 11.25
CA PHE A 228 -16.16 2.62 10.67
C PHE A 228 -14.99 1.88 11.35
N ASN A 229 -13.88 2.58 11.55
CA ASN A 229 -12.70 2.04 12.21
C ASN A 229 -13.00 1.66 13.65
N ASN A 230 -13.63 2.56 14.41
CA ASN A 230 -14.03 2.32 15.79
C ASN A 230 -14.96 1.09 15.92
N ALA A 231 -16.04 1.04 15.11
CA ALA A 231 -16.97 -0.09 15.11
C ALA A 231 -16.33 -1.43 14.68
N SER A 232 -15.24 -1.37 13.90
CA SER A 232 -14.51 -2.55 13.42
C SER A 232 -13.34 -2.96 14.34
N GLY A 233 -13.11 -2.25 15.45
CA GLY A 233 -11.94 -2.45 16.31
C GLY A 233 -10.61 -2.17 15.61
N LEU A 234 -10.63 -1.29 14.60
CA LEU A 234 -9.47 -0.89 13.81
C LEU A 234 -9.02 0.51 14.22
N GLN A 235 -7.72 0.76 14.17
CA GLN A 235 -7.15 2.09 14.36
C GLN A 235 -7.20 2.90 13.07
N ALA A 236 -7.03 4.22 13.15
CA ALA A 236 -6.73 5.06 11.99
C ALA A 236 -5.51 4.54 11.18
N ILE A 237 -5.44 4.92 9.90
CA ILE A 237 -4.24 4.65 9.08
C ILE A 237 -3.20 5.76 9.25
#